data_AF-B2X0E2-F1
#
_entry.id   AF-B2X0E2-F1
#
_cell.length_a   1.000
_cell.length_b   1.000
_cell.length_c   1.000
_cell.angle_alpha   90.00
_cell.angle_beta   90.00
_cell.angle_gamma   90.00
#
_symmetry.space_group_name_H-M   'P 1'
#
loop_
_entity.id
_entity.type
_entity.pdbx_description
1 polymer ?
#
loop_
_entity_poly.entity_id
_entity_poly.type
_entity_poly.pdbx_seq_one_letter_code
_entity_poly.pdbx_strand_id
1 'polypeptide(L)' 'TTVHSITATQKTVDGPSMKDWRGGRAASFNIIPSSTGAAKAVGKVLPSLNGKLTGMSFRVPTVDVSIVDLTVRLEKEA' A
#
# COMPACT_ATOMS: atom_id res chain seq x y z
N THR A 1 -4.77 1.87 -5.39
CA THR A 1 -4.19 0.69 -4.72
C THR A 1 -2.73 0.55 -5.07
N THR A 2 -1.92 -0.11 -4.24
CA THR A 2 -0.61 -0.62 -4.68
C THR A 2 -0.52 -2.09 -4.37
N VAL A 3 -0.04 -2.88 -5.33
CA VAL A 3 0.38 -4.27 -5.10
C VAL A 3 1.87 -4.19 -4.81
N HIS A 4 2.23 -4.47 -3.57
CA HIS A 4 3.53 -4.16 -3.01
C HIS A 4 4.28 -5.43 -2.63
N SER A 5 5.56 -5.51 -2.99
CA SER A 5 6.41 -6.63 -2.59
C SER A 5 6.67 -6.67 -1.10
N ILE A 6 7.14 -7.82 -0.62
CA ILE A 6 7.54 -7.99 0.77
C ILE A 6 8.64 -6.99 1.12
N THR A 7 8.58 -6.45 2.33
CA THR A 7 9.64 -5.59 2.90
C THR A 7 10.20 -6.22 4.17
N ALA A 8 11.37 -5.74 4.60
CA ALA A 8 12.08 -6.24 5.79
C ALA A 8 11.28 -6.14 7.11
N THR A 9 10.21 -5.35 7.16
CA THR A 9 9.37 -5.21 8.37
C THR A 9 8.40 -6.37 8.56
N GLN A 10 8.14 -7.15 7.52
CA GLN A 10 7.20 -8.28 7.55
C GLN A 10 7.86 -9.57 8.06
N LYS A 11 7.03 -10.49 8.57
CA LYS A 11 7.50 -11.71 9.24
C LYS A 11 7.51 -12.90 8.29
N THR A 12 8.50 -13.78 8.45
CA THR A 12 8.61 -15.04 7.69
C THR A 12 7.54 -16.05 8.08
N VAL A 13 7.16 -16.07 9.37
CA VAL A 13 6.07 -16.86 9.95
C VAL A 13 5.12 -15.95 10.74
N ASP A 14 3.95 -16.46 11.11
CA ASP A 14 3.00 -15.71 11.94
C ASP A 14 3.66 -15.29 13.27
N GLY A 15 3.53 -14.02 13.63
CA GLY A 15 4.10 -13.49 14.87
C GLY A 15 3.51 -12.14 15.31
N PRO A 16 3.82 -11.70 16.54
CA PRO A 16 3.27 -10.46 17.08
C PRO A 16 3.68 -9.23 16.25
N SER A 17 2.69 -8.39 15.94
CA SER A 17 2.89 -7.09 15.32
C SER A 17 1.89 -6.09 15.91
N MET A 18 2.28 -5.47 17.02
CA MET A 18 1.35 -4.71 17.89
C MET A 18 0.69 -3.50 17.20
N LYS A 19 1.34 -2.94 16.17
CA LYS A 19 0.85 -1.76 15.43
C LYS A 19 0.19 -2.12 14.09
N ASP A 20 0.37 -3.34 13.60
CA ASP A 20 -0.17 -3.82 12.32
C ASP A 20 -0.41 -5.33 12.42
N TRP A 21 -1.57 -5.73 12.97
CA TRP A 21 -1.89 -7.14 13.21
C TRP A 21 -1.87 -7.97 11.92
N ARG A 22 -2.31 -7.39 10.80
CA ARG A 22 -2.28 -8.04 9.49
C ARG A 22 -0.84 -8.24 9.01
N GLY A 23 0.03 -7.25 9.22
CA GLY A 23 1.46 -7.33 8.93
C GLY A 23 2.24 -8.35 9.76
N GLY A 24 1.67 -8.86 10.85
CA GLY A 24 2.24 -9.95 11.64
C GLY A 24 2.07 -11.34 11.03
N ARG A 25 1.26 -11.48 9.96
CA ARG A 25 1.05 -12.75 9.27
C ARG A 25 2.25 -13.11 8.38
N ALA A 26 2.45 -14.40 8.14
CA ALA A 26 3.51 -14.94 7.31
C ALA A 26 3.47 -14.32 5.89
N ALA A 27 4.47 -13.51 5.55
CA ALA A 27 4.46 -12.64 4.38
C ALA A 27 4.44 -13.40 3.05
N SER A 28 5.17 -14.52 2.98
CA SER A 28 5.34 -15.31 1.75
C SER A 28 4.14 -16.20 1.41
N PHE A 29 3.11 -16.24 2.26
CA PHE A 29 1.97 -17.14 2.10
C PHE A 29 0.61 -16.42 2.10
N ASN A 30 0.61 -15.09 2.11
CA ASN A 30 -0.62 -14.29 2.24
C ASN A 30 -0.62 -13.09 1.30
N ILE A 31 -1.83 -12.69 0.89
CA ILE A 31 -2.09 -11.33 0.42
C ILE A 31 -2.49 -10.53 1.65
N ILE A 32 -1.64 -9.57 2.06
CA ILE A 32 -1.81 -8.83 3.32
C ILE A 32 -2.29 -7.41 3.03
N PRO A 33 -3.54 -7.05 3.32
CA PRO A 33 -3.99 -5.66 3.19
C PRO A 33 -3.33 -4.78 4.24
N SER A 34 -2.85 -3.61 3.84
CA SER A 34 -2.23 -2.62 4.72
C SER A 34 -2.62 -1.19 4.36
N SER A 35 -2.56 -0.30 5.36
CA SER A 35 -2.78 1.12 5.15
C SER A 35 -1.50 1.77 4.58
N THR A 36 -1.67 2.85 3.82
CA THR A 36 -0.53 3.65 3.35
C THR A 36 -0.89 5.13 3.31
N GLY A 37 0.07 5.98 3.66
CA GLY A 37 -0.05 7.43 3.57
C GLY A 37 0.33 8.00 2.21
N ALA A 38 0.83 7.18 1.26
CA ALA A 38 1.44 7.66 0.02
C ALA A 38 0.50 8.54 -0.81
N ALA A 39 -0.74 8.09 -1.06
CA ALA A 39 -1.72 8.87 -1.82
C ALA A 39 -2.10 10.19 -1.13
N LYS A 40 -2.20 10.20 0.21
CA LYS A 40 -2.42 11.44 0.97
C LYS A 40 -1.21 12.37 0.91
N ALA A 41 0.00 11.81 0.87
CA ALA A 41 1.25 12.58 0.78
C ALA A 41 1.41 13.29 -0.57
N VAL A 42 0.80 12.78 -1.65
CA VAL A 42 0.74 13.49 -2.94
C VAL A 42 0.14 14.90 -2.75
N GLY A 43 -0.88 15.06 -1.91
CA GLY A 43 -1.48 16.36 -1.60
C GLY A 43 -0.53 17.37 -0.93
N LYS A 44 0.55 16.89 -0.29
CA LYS A 44 1.58 17.78 0.29
C LYS A 44 2.56 18.30 -0.76
N VAL A 45 2.83 17.51 -1.80
CA VAL A 45 3.76 17.85 -2.89
C VAL A 45 3.05 18.56 -4.04
N LEU A 46 1.79 18.20 -4.28
CA LEU A 46 0.89 18.79 -5.27
C LEU A 46 -0.34 19.35 -4.54
N PRO A 47 -0.29 20.59 -4.04
CA PRO A 47 -1.35 21.16 -3.20
C PRO A 47 -2.75 21.15 -3.84
N SER A 48 -2.84 21.25 -5.17
CA SER A 48 -4.11 21.17 -5.91
C SER A 48 -4.81 19.80 -5.82
N LEU A 49 -4.08 18.76 -5.41
CA LEU A 49 -4.57 17.39 -5.17
C LEU A 49 -4.81 17.10 -3.69
N ASN A 50 -4.59 18.06 -2.79
CA ASN A 50 -4.77 17.86 -1.36
C ASN A 50 -6.21 17.47 -1.03
N GLY A 51 -6.37 16.41 -0.24
CA GLY A 51 -7.67 15.83 0.11
C GLY A 51 -8.39 15.05 -1.01
N LYS A 52 -7.88 15.05 -2.25
CA LYS A 52 -8.53 14.37 -3.39
C LYS A 52 -8.12 12.92 -3.56
N LEU A 53 -6.97 12.52 -3.01
CA LEU A 53 -6.40 11.19 -3.17
C LEU A 53 -6.27 10.46 -1.83
N THR A 54 -6.62 9.18 -1.85
CA THR A 54 -6.39 8.22 -0.76
C THR A 54 -6.03 6.86 -1.35
N GLY A 55 -5.63 5.91 -0.52
CA GLY A 55 -5.28 4.58 -1.02
C GLY A 55 -4.99 3.57 0.08
N MET A 56 -4.82 2.34 -0.36
CA MET A 56 -4.40 1.19 0.44
C MET A 56 -3.35 0.38 -0.33
N SER A 57 -2.69 -0.56 0.35
CA SER A 57 -1.79 -1.53 -0.28
C SER A 57 -2.22 -2.97 -0.02
N PHE A 58 -1.91 -3.85 -0.96
CA PHE A 58 -1.86 -5.29 -0.76
C PHE A 58 -0.40 -5.72 -0.84
N ARG A 59 0.13 -6.25 0.26
CA ARG A 59 1.47 -6.83 0.26
C ARG A 59 1.37 -8.28 -0.22
N VAL A 60 2.16 -8.66 -1.22
CA VAL A 60 2.06 -9.97 -1.89
C VAL A 60 3.40 -10.73 -1.89
N PRO A 61 3.40 -12.06 -2.11
CA PRO A 61 4.60 -12.91 -2.07
C PRO A 61 5.58 -12.73 -3.25
N THR A 62 6.09 -11.52 -3.43
CA THR A 62 7.16 -11.18 -4.38
C THR A 62 8.32 -10.54 -3.63
N VAL A 63 9.54 -10.87 -4.06
CA VAL A 63 10.78 -10.46 -3.36
C VAL A 63 11.12 -8.99 -3.55
N ASP A 64 10.81 -8.42 -4.71
CA ASP A 64 11.05 -7.00 -5.01
C ASP A 64 10.13 -6.53 -6.14
N VAL A 65 10.12 -5.22 -6.39
CA VAL A 65 9.29 -4.48 -7.36
C VAL A 65 7.82 -4.39 -6.94
N SER A 66 7.16 -3.29 -7.27
CA SER A 66 5.76 -3.04 -6.90
C SER A 66 5.08 -2.25 -8.01
N ILE A 67 3.75 -2.26 -8.01
CA ILE A 67 2.94 -1.53 -8.99
C ILE A 67 1.92 -0.62 -8.29
N VAL A 68 1.67 0.52 -8.89
CA VAL A 68 0.56 1.42 -8.55
C VAL A 68 -0.61 1.12 -9.49
N ASP A 69 -1.76 0.88 -8.90
CA ASP A 69 -3.05 0.78 -9.58
C ASP A 69 -3.88 2.02 -9.17
N LEU A 70 -4.06 2.96 -10.09
CA LEU A 70 -4.66 4.27 -9.81
C LEU A 70 -5.98 4.41 -10.57
N THR A 71 -7.09 4.33 -9.84
CA THR A 71 -8.41 4.69 -10.37
C THR A 71 -8.73 6.15 -10.01
N VAL A 72 -8.99 6.98 -11.02
CA VAL A 72 -9.31 8.41 -10.86
C VAL A 72 -10.43 8.83 -11.80
N ARG A 73 -11.09 9.94 -11.45
CA ARG A 73 -12.00 10.66 -12.35
C ARG A 73 -11.26 11.87 -12.90
N LEU A 74 -11.25 12.00 -14.22
CA LEU A 74 -10.64 13.14 -14.89
C LEU A 74 -11.68 14.26 -15.06
N GLU A 75 -11.20 15.51 -15.09
CA GLU A 75 -12.05 16.68 -15.35
C GLU A 75 -12.39 16.80 -16.84
N LYS A 76 -11.44 16.43 -17.71
CA LYS A 76 -11.61 16.40 -19.16
C LYS A 76 -11.66 14.96 -19.65
N GLU A 77 -12.33 14.74 -20.77
CA GLU A 77 -12.27 13.45 -21.46
C GLU A 77 -10.82 13.12 -21.84
N ALA A 78 -10.51 11.82 -21.77
CA ALA A 78 -9.18 11.27 -22.00
C ALA A 78 -8.86 11.14 -23.49
#